data_AF-X1CP13-F1
#
_entry.id   AF-X1CP13-F1
#
_cell.length_a   1.000
_cell.length_b   1.000
_cell.length_c   1.000
_cell.angle_alpha   90.00
_cell.angle_beta   90.00
_cell.angle_gamma   90.00
#
_symmetry.space_group_name_H-M   'P 1'
#
loop_
_entity.id
_entity.type
_entity.pdbx_description
1 polymer ?
#
loop_
_entity_poly.entity_id
_entity_poly.type
_entity_poly.pdbx_seq_one_letter_code
_entity_poly.pdbx_strand_id
1 'polypeptide(L)'
;MERNEALAQEAVKYLSLAQRFEKEGHIEKAIEHYVVAADYLKSSGYLMQRIDEIYSRIEELKKFVKQEIFYRQEQSRAQVEQIQEQAFSLLDGAQKLESDGFFEDAIGQYMSAIRLLVQSGWTETQLKNLKSKITNLAGKLERQKIIQTQKEIESQQLETEPQVVGAFGKKKIKPSDIREATVVGNSVMHHIFLNIDPTYIGLSPYVPVIKRGLNLNSKDINLKISRGGKVYV
;
A
#
# COMPACT_ATOMS: atom_id res chain seq x y z
N MET A 1 49.25 46.89 -33.62
CA MET A 1 48.08 47.60 -33.09
C MET A 1 46.79 46.90 -33.50
N GLU A 2 46.59 46.58 -34.80
CA GLU A 2 45.39 45.91 -35.32
C GLU A 2 44.99 44.60 -34.60
N ARG A 3 45.96 43.75 -34.21
CA ARG A 3 45.67 42.49 -33.50
C ARG A 3 45.09 42.69 -32.10
N ASN A 4 45.55 43.70 -31.36
CA ASN A 4 45.06 43.96 -30.00
C ASN A 4 43.68 44.63 -30.03
N GLU A 5 43.43 45.44 -31.06
CA GLU A 5 42.15 46.09 -31.31
C GLU A 5 41.07 45.07 -31.71
N ALA A 6 41.42 44.08 -32.55
CA ALA A 6 40.52 42.97 -32.90
C ALA A 6 40.13 42.13 -31.67
N LEU A 7 41.09 41.82 -30.78
CA LEU A 7 40.82 41.08 -29.54
C LEU A 7 39.94 41.89 -28.57
N ALA A 8 40.12 43.20 -28.51
CA ALA A 8 39.27 44.09 -27.70
C ALA A 8 37.83 44.16 -28.25
N GLN A 9 37.65 44.16 -29.58
CA GLN A 9 36.32 44.10 -30.20
C GLN A 9 35.61 42.76 -29.92
N GLU A 10 36.33 41.65 -29.96
CA GLU A 10 35.79 40.33 -29.57
C GLU A 10 35.36 40.31 -28.10
N ALA A 11 36.15 40.89 -27.19
CA ALA A 11 35.77 40.99 -25.79
C ALA A 11 34.47 41.79 -25.57
N VAL A 12 34.29 42.92 -26.26
CA VAL A 12 33.06 43.73 -26.18
C VAL A 12 31.84 42.95 -26.68
N LYS A 13 32.01 42.13 -27.73
CA LYS A 13 30.95 41.25 -28.22
C LYS A 13 30.54 40.23 -27.15
N TYR A 14 31.50 39.55 -26.52
CA TYR A 14 31.20 38.60 -25.45
C TYR A 14 30.61 39.26 -24.19
N LEU A 15 31.01 40.49 -23.85
CA LEU A 15 30.37 41.26 -22.78
C LEU A 15 28.89 41.57 -23.08
N SER A 16 28.59 41.97 -24.31
CA SER A 16 27.21 42.25 -24.72
C SER A 16 26.33 40.98 -24.68
N LEU A 17 26.91 39.83 -25.04
CA LEU A 17 26.25 38.53 -24.95
C LEU A 17 26.03 38.12 -23.49
N ALA A 18 27.03 38.29 -22.63
CA ALA A 18 26.93 37.97 -21.20
C ALA A 18 25.83 38.79 -20.52
N GLN A 19 25.77 40.10 -20.77
CA GLN A 19 24.73 40.99 -20.24
C GLN A 19 23.33 40.63 -20.74
N ARG A 20 23.23 40.17 -21.98
CA ARG A 20 21.96 39.69 -22.55
C ARG A 20 21.49 38.42 -21.84
N PHE A 21 22.37 37.43 -21.68
CA PHE A 21 22.03 36.19 -20.96
C PHE A 21 21.69 36.45 -19.49
N GLU A 22 22.36 37.41 -18.86
CA GLU A 22 22.04 37.84 -17.50
C GLU A 22 20.63 38.45 -17.40
N LYS A 23 20.24 39.30 -18.36
CA LYS A 23 18.86 39.86 -18.44
C LYS A 23 17.82 38.79 -18.75
N GLU A 24 18.19 37.78 -19.54
CA GLU A 24 17.32 36.64 -19.87
C GLU A 24 17.26 35.60 -18.74
N GLY A 25 18.04 35.76 -17.65
CA GLY A 25 18.05 34.87 -16.49
C GLY A 25 18.92 33.62 -16.66
N HIS A 26 19.67 33.49 -17.75
CA HIS A 26 20.61 32.40 -18.01
C HIS A 26 21.98 32.67 -17.37
N ILE A 27 22.01 32.67 -16.03
CA ILE A 27 23.19 33.13 -15.26
C ILE A 27 24.44 32.26 -15.48
N GLU A 28 24.30 30.94 -15.66
CA GLU A 28 25.44 30.06 -15.96
C GLU A 28 26.11 30.42 -17.30
N LYS A 29 25.30 30.62 -18.35
CA LYS A 29 25.78 31.06 -19.67
C LYS A 29 26.36 32.48 -19.61
N ALA A 30 25.77 33.36 -18.81
CA ALA A 30 26.30 34.69 -18.59
C ALA A 30 27.71 34.64 -17.97
N ILE A 31 27.92 33.80 -16.94
CA ILE A 31 29.23 33.59 -16.30
C ILE A 31 30.24 33.05 -17.32
N GLU A 32 29.88 32.07 -18.14
CA GLU A 32 30.76 31.54 -19.20
C GLU A 32 31.22 32.65 -20.17
N HIS A 33 30.28 33.48 -20.63
CA HIS A 33 30.60 34.58 -21.55
C HIS A 33 31.38 35.72 -20.88
N TYR A 34 31.15 36.00 -19.59
CA TYR A 34 31.97 36.94 -18.82
C TYR A 34 33.42 36.44 -18.65
N VAL A 35 33.63 35.14 -18.43
CA VAL A 35 34.97 34.53 -18.36
C VAL A 35 35.70 34.67 -19.69
N VAL A 36 35.03 34.30 -20.79
CA VAL A 36 35.58 34.43 -22.15
C VAL A 36 35.93 35.89 -22.46
N ALA A 37 35.06 36.84 -22.11
CA ALA A 37 35.33 38.26 -22.27
C ALA A 37 36.56 38.74 -21.47
N ALA A 38 36.71 38.28 -20.23
CA ALA A 38 37.86 38.61 -19.39
C ALA A 38 39.18 38.07 -19.98
N ASP A 39 39.16 36.86 -20.54
CA ASP A 39 40.34 36.24 -21.18
C ASP A 39 40.76 36.99 -22.46
N TYR A 40 39.81 37.45 -23.26
CA TYR A 40 40.09 38.29 -24.43
C TYR A 40 40.62 39.68 -24.05
N LEU A 41 40.07 40.32 -23.00
CA LEU A 41 40.60 41.58 -22.48
C LEU A 41 42.03 41.44 -21.95
N LYS A 42 42.30 40.39 -21.17
CA LYS A 42 43.63 40.06 -20.66
C LYS A 42 44.63 39.86 -21.78
N SER A 43 44.22 39.18 -22.87
CA SER A 43 45.07 38.91 -24.04
C SER A 43 45.29 40.14 -24.93
N SER A 44 44.37 41.11 -24.93
CA SER A 44 44.48 42.37 -25.68
C SER A 44 45.45 43.38 -25.07
N GLY A 45 45.80 43.22 -23.78
CA GLY A 45 46.68 44.12 -23.04
C GLY A 45 46.04 45.44 -22.58
N TYR A 46 44.70 45.58 -22.71
CA TYR A 46 43.96 46.77 -22.31
C TYR A 46 43.26 46.62 -20.94
N LEU A 47 43.25 47.71 -20.16
CA LEU A 47 42.50 47.96 -18.91
C LEU A 47 42.37 46.80 -17.90
N MET A 48 43.34 46.72 -16.99
CA MET A 48 43.31 45.83 -15.80
C MET A 48 42.08 46.07 -14.91
N GLN A 49 41.67 47.34 -14.73
CA GLN A 49 40.51 47.71 -13.89
C GLN A 49 39.18 47.12 -14.39
N ARG A 50 38.98 47.02 -15.71
CA ARG A 50 37.75 46.42 -16.28
C ARG A 50 37.71 44.90 -16.09
N ILE A 51 38.88 44.27 -16.08
CA ILE A 51 39.00 42.83 -15.81
C ILE A 51 38.61 42.55 -14.36
N ASP A 52 39.03 43.39 -13.42
CA ASP A 52 38.65 43.28 -12.01
C ASP A 52 37.14 43.47 -11.80
N GLU A 53 36.52 44.44 -12.50
CA GLU A 53 35.06 44.64 -12.50
C GLU A 53 34.30 43.42 -13.02
N ILE A 54 34.78 42.78 -14.10
CA ILE A 54 34.17 41.57 -14.67
C ILE A 54 34.31 40.39 -13.71
N TYR A 55 35.48 40.19 -13.10
CA TYR A 55 35.65 39.11 -12.11
C TYR A 55 34.82 39.35 -10.85
N SER A 56 34.72 40.59 -10.38
CA SER A 56 33.83 40.96 -9.28
C SER A 56 32.38 40.63 -9.61
N ARG A 57 31.91 40.95 -10.82
CA ARG A 57 30.56 40.58 -11.28
C ARG A 57 30.37 39.06 -11.37
N ILE A 58 31.37 38.32 -11.87
CA ILE A 58 31.34 36.85 -11.90
C ILE A 58 31.20 36.29 -10.47
N GLU A 59 31.93 36.83 -9.49
CA GLU A 59 31.81 36.38 -8.10
C GLU A 59 30.41 36.66 -7.51
N GLU A 60 29.83 37.82 -7.79
CA GLU A 60 28.45 38.14 -7.39
C GLU A 60 27.44 37.15 -8.00
N LEU A 61 27.55 36.88 -9.30
CA LEU A 61 26.67 35.93 -9.99
C LEU A 61 26.85 34.50 -9.45
N LYS A 62 28.07 34.08 -9.15
CA LYS A 62 28.34 32.78 -8.50
C LYS A 62 27.73 32.70 -7.09
N LYS A 63 27.81 33.78 -6.30
CA LYS A 63 27.15 33.85 -4.99
C LYS A 63 25.64 33.74 -5.13
N PHE A 64 25.05 34.42 -6.11
CA PHE A 64 23.62 34.35 -6.39
C PHE A 64 23.17 32.92 -6.73
N VAL A 65 23.83 32.24 -7.67
CA VAL A 65 23.51 30.84 -8.04
C VAL A 65 23.64 29.92 -6.83
N LYS A 66 24.71 30.07 -6.04
CA LYS A 66 24.91 29.26 -4.82
C LYS A 66 23.78 29.48 -3.80
N GLN A 67 23.35 30.73 -3.62
CA GLN A 67 22.25 31.07 -2.72
C GLN A 67 20.92 30.52 -3.22
N GLU A 68 20.68 30.54 -4.53
CA GLU A 68 19.47 29.99 -5.14
C GLU A 68 19.41 28.47 -4.98
N ILE A 69 20.52 27.76 -5.21
CA ILE A 69 20.63 26.32 -4.97
C ILE A 69 20.34 26.01 -3.50
N PHE A 70 20.95 26.75 -2.57
CA PHE A 70 20.72 26.58 -1.14
C PHE A 70 19.24 26.80 -0.78
N TYR A 71 18.62 27.87 -1.28
CA TYR A 71 17.20 28.14 -1.06
C TYR A 71 16.29 27.02 -1.60
N ARG A 72 16.54 26.55 -2.84
CA ARG A 72 15.78 25.44 -3.43
C ARG A 72 15.98 24.14 -2.65
N GLN A 73 17.20 23.86 -2.17
CA GLN A 73 17.49 22.71 -1.32
C GLN A 73 16.72 22.78 0.00
N GLU A 74 16.79 23.91 0.70
CA GLU A 74 16.04 24.13 1.94
C GLU A 74 14.52 24.00 1.73
N GLN A 75 13.97 24.56 0.64
CA GLN A 75 12.56 24.37 0.29
C GLN A 75 12.22 22.89 0.04
N SER A 76 13.04 22.19 -0.75
CA SER A 76 12.81 20.76 -1.03
C SER A 76 12.89 19.92 0.24
N ARG A 77 13.82 20.27 1.15
CA ARG A 77 13.99 19.62 2.44
C ARG A 77 12.78 19.86 3.35
N ALA A 78 12.33 21.11 3.45
CA ALA A 78 11.14 21.45 4.22
C ALA A 78 9.89 20.72 3.70
N GLN A 79 9.73 20.58 2.38
CA GLN A 79 8.64 19.79 1.79
C GLN A 79 8.74 18.31 2.16
N VAL A 80 9.94 17.73 2.10
CA VAL A 80 10.18 16.34 2.50
C VAL A 80 9.87 16.13 3.98
N GLU A 81 10.30 17.05 4.85
CA GLU A 81 10.02 17.02 6.29
C GLU A 81 8.51 17.12 6.56
N GLN A 82 7.78 18.00 5.87
CA GLN A 82 6.31 18.08 5.99
C GLN A 82 5.59 16.78 5.59
N ILE A 83 6.01 16.16 4.48
CA ILE A 83 5.45 14.87 4.03
C ILE A 83 5.74 13.78 5.07
N GLN A 84 6.93 13.79 5.67
CA GLN A 84 7.29 12.83 6.71
C GLN A 84 6.47 13.03 7.98
N GLU A 85 6.27 14.26 8.45
CA GLU A 85 5.43 14.56 9.61
C GLU A 85 3.98 14.08 9.39
N GLN A 86 3.42 14.33 8.21
CA GLN A 86 2.10 13.82 7.84
C GLN A 86 2.06 12.30 7.87
N ALA A 87 3.09 11.63 7.36
CA ALA A 87 3.18 10.18 7.39
C ALA A 87 3.25 9.64 8.83
N PHE A 88 4.05 10.25 9.71
CA PHE A 88 4.15 9.84 11.11
C PHE A 88 2.84 10.07 11.87
N SER A 89 2.13 11.18 11.62
CA SER A 89 0.81 11.41 12.20
C SER A 89 -0.20 10.32 11.83
N LEU A 90 -0.17 9.85 10.57
CA LEU A 90 -0.99 8.71 10.13
C LEU A 90 -0.56 7.39 10.79
N LEU A 91 0.72 7.19 11.07
CA LEU A 91 1.20 6.00 11.79
C LEU A 91 0.71 5.97 13.23
N ASP A 92 0.74 7.11 13.92
CA ASP A 92 0.23 7.23 15.28
C ASP A 92 -1.29 7.00 15.30
N GLY A 93 -2.02 7.56 14.33
CA GLY A 93 -3.44 7.29 14.12
C GLY A 93 -3.74 5.82 13.88
N ALA A 94 -2.95 5.15 13.03
CA ALA A 94 -3.09 3.73 12.74
C ALA A 94 -2.86 2.85 13.97
N GLN A 95 -1.87 3.17 14.82
CA GLN A 95 -1.62 2.44 16.07
C GLN A 95 -2.78 2.58 17.07
N LYS A 96 -3.39 3.76 17.14
CA LYS A 96 -4.57 3.99 17.97
C LYS A 96 -5.76 3.16 17.49
N LEU A 97 -6.07 3.21 16.19
CA LEU A 97 -7.13 2.41 15.57
C LEU A 97 -6.91 0.90 15.76
N GLU A 98 -5.65 0.44 15.68
CA GLU A 98 -5.28 -0.94 15.96
C GLU A 98 -5.59 -1.34 17.42
N SER A 99 -5.31 -0.45 18.38
CA SER A 99 -5.61 -0.66 19.80
C SER A 99 -7.11 -0.65 20.09
N ASP A 100 -7.86 0.18 19.36
CA ASP A 100 -9.31 0.29 19.43
C ASP A 100 -10.04 -0.86 18.70
N GLY A 101 -9.31 -1.73 17.98
CA GLY A 101 -9.84 -2.90 17.27
C GLY A 101 -10.37 -2.62 15.86
N PHE A 102 -10.24 -1.38 15.36
CA PHE A 102 -10.63 -0.99 14.00
C PHE A 102 -9.52 -1.34 13.00
N PHE A 103 -9.33 -2.64 12.76
CA PHE A 103 -8.23 -3.12 11.93
C PHE A 103 -8.31 -2.68 10.46
N GLU A 104 -9.50 -2.55 9.90
CA GLU A 104 -9.71 -2.14 8.51
C GLU A 104 -9.24 -0.69 8.29
N ASP A 105 -9.67 0.23 9.16
CA ASP A 105 -9.25 1.64 9.11
C ASP A 105 -7.76 1.79 9.43
N ALA A 106 -7.23 1.02 10.39
CA ALA A 106 -5.81 1.01 10.73
C ALA A 106 -4.94 0.61 9.51
N ILE A 107 -5.34 -0.43 8.77
CA ILE A 107 -4.65 -0.85 7.54
C ILE A 107 -4.66 0.27 6.50
N GLY A 108 -5.81 0.95 6.31
CA GLY A 108 -5.93 2.11 5.42
C GLY A 108 -4.95 3.24 5.76
N GLN A 109 -4.81 3.55 7.04
CA GLN A 109 -3.87 4.58 7.53
C GLN A 109 -2.41 4.16 7.35
N TYR A 110 -2.06 2.90 7.67
CA TYR A 110 -0.70 2.39 7.42
C TYR A 110 -0.33 2.44 5.93
N MET A 111 -1.25 2.10 5.01
CA MET A 111 -0.99 2.20 3.58
C MET A 111 -0.79 3.64 3.11
N SER A 112 -1.59 4.56 3.64
CA SER A 112 -1.47 6.00 3.34
C SER A 112 -0.13 6.56 3.84
N ALA A 113 0.28 6.19 5.05
CA ALA A 113 1.58 6.55 5.60
C ALA A 113 2.73 6.00 4.75
N ILE A 114 2.68 4.72 4.34
CA ILE A 114 3.69 4.12 3.45
C ILE A 114 3.81 4.91 2.15
N ARG A 115 2.69 5.33 1.55
CA ARG A 115 2.68 6.08 0.30
C ARG A 115 3.44 7.41 0.44
N LEU A 116 3.21 8.13 1.53
CA LEU A 116 3.92 9.38 1.84
C LEU A 116 5.41 9.15 2.15
N LEU A 117 5.74 8.07 2.87
CA LEU A 117 7.14 7.71 3.14
C LEU A 117 7.91 7.36 1.84
N VAL A 118 7.28 6.64 0.92
CA VAL A 118 7.88 6.38 -0.41
C VAL A 118 8.10 7.69 -1.17
N GLN A 119 7.14 8.62 -1.12
CA GLN A 119 7.29 9.95 -1.75
C GLN A 119 8.42 10.78 -1.13
N SER A 120 8.71 10.59 0.16
CA SER A 120 9.84 11.23 0.86
C SER A 120 11.18 10.49 0.72
N GLY A 121 11.25 9.45 -0.12
CA GLY A 121 12.49 8.75 -0.45
C GLY A 121 12.83 7.55 0.41
N TRP A 122 11.89 7.05 1.23
CA TRP A 122 12.12 5.84 2.02
C TRP A 122 12.19 4.59 1.14
N THR A 123 13.13 3.72 1.49
CA THR A 123 13.41 2.49 0.75
C THR A 123 12.54 1.32 1.21
N GLU A 124 12.38 0.33 0.33
CA GLU A 124 11.56 -0.85 0.62
C GLU A 124 12.06 -1.66 1.82
N THR A 125 13.36 -1.63 2.11
CA THR A 125 13.95 -2.28 3.28
C THR A 125 13.52 -1.60 4.58
N GLN A 126 13.47 -0.26 4.63
CA GLN A 126 12.99 0.49 5.79
C GLN A 126 11.49 0.27 6.04
N LEU A 127 10.71 0.09 4.97
CA LEU A 127 9.27 -0.12 5.03
C LEU A 127 8.87 -1.59 5.25
N LYS A 128 9.81 -2.53 5.20
CA LYS A 128 9.56 -3.97 5.32
C LYS A 128 8.79 -4.33 6.58
N ASN A 129 9.17 -3.75 7.72
CA ASN A 129 8.52 -4.01 9.01
C ASN A 129 7.08 -3.49 9.03
N LEU A 130 6.82 -2.37 8.35
CA LEU A 130 5.49 -1.80 8.28
C LEU A 130 4.58 -2.61 7.35
N LYS A 131 5.11 -3.06 6.21
CA LYS A 131 4.42 -4.00 5.31
C LYS A 131 4.09 -5.32 6.00
N SER A 132 5.02 -5.90 6.77
CA SER A 132 4.75 -7.13 7.51
C SER A 132 3.70 -6.94 8.62
N LYS A 133 3.66 -5.75 9.24
CA LYS A 133 2.61 -5.40 10.18
C LYS A 133 1.23 -5.36 9.51
N ILE A 134 1.12 -4.76 8.33
CA ILE A 134 -0.12 -4.76 7.53
C ILE A 134 -0.56 -6.19 7.19
N THR A 135 0.36 -7.06 6.72
CA THR A 135 0.00 -8.44 6.39
C THR A 135 -0.50 -9.22 7.60
N ASN A 136 0.09 -8.99 8.78
CA ASN A 136 -0.36 -9.62 10.01
C ASN A 136 -1.74 -9.11 10.45
N LEU A 137 -1.99 -7.80 10.33
CA LEU A 137 -3.29 -7.20 10.63
C LEU A 137 -4.38 -7.68 9.68
N ALA A 138 -4.09 -7.76 8.39
CA ALA A 138 -5.01 -8.30 7.39
C ALA A 138 -5.41 -9.75 7.72
N GLY A 139 -4.43 -10.60 8.09
CA GLY A 139 -4.72 -11.97 8.51
C GLY A 139 -5.48 -12.08 9.85
N LYS A 140 -5.40 -11.08 10.74
CA LYS A 140 -6.26 -11.02 11.94
C LYS A 140 -7.69 -10.66 11.59
N LEU A 141 -7.88 -9.65 10.72
CA LEU A 141 -9.19 -9.21 10.25
C LEU A 141 -9.93 -10.34 9.54
N GLU A 142 -9.25 -11.10 8.68
CA GLU A 142 -9.84 -12.20 7.94
C GLU A 142 -10.32 -13.34 8.85
N ARG A 143 -9.53 -13.68 9.89
CA ARG A 143 -9.95 -14.62 10.93
C ARG A 143 -11.16 -14.12 11.72
N GLN A 144 -11.21 -12.83 12.04
CA GLN A 144 -12.34 -12.23 12.73
C GLN A 144 -13.63 -12.33 11.91
N LYS A 145 -13.55 -12.05 10.60
CA LYS A 145 -14.67 -12.19 9.66
C LYS A 145 -15.17 -13.63 9.59
N ILE A 146 -14.27 -14.62 9.48
CA ILE A 146 -14.64 -16.05 9.45
C ILE A 146 -15.38 -16.48 10.73
N ILE A 147 -14.88 -16.09 11.91
CA ILE A 147 -15.53 -16.41 13.19
C ILE A 147 -16.91 -15.76 13.29
N GLN A 148 -17.04 -14.51 12.83
CA GLN A 148 -18.32 -13.79 12.80
C GLN A 148 -19.33 -14.53 11.90
N THR A 149 -18.92 -14.88 10.68
CA THR A 149 -19.76 -15.63 9.74
C THR A 149 -20.14 -17.02 10.27
N GLN A 150 -19.21 -17.74 10.92
CA GLN A 150 -19.52 -19.03 11.54
C GLN A 150 -20.59 -18.90 12.64
N LYS A 151 -20.48 -17.88 13.51
CA LYS A 151 -21.49 -17.63 14.56
C LYS A 151 -22.86 -17.26 13.97
N GLU A 152 -22.90 -16.50 12.89
CA GLU A 152 -24.14 -16.16 12.18
C GLU A 152 -24.79 -17.38 11.52
N ILE A 153 -23.99 -18.30 10.98
CA ILE A 153 -24.49 -19.57 10.44
C ILE A 153 -25.03 -20.46 11.56
N GLU A 154 -24.32 -20.55 12.69
CA GLU A 154 -24.76 -21.34 13.85
C GLU A 154 -26.07 -20.80 14.45
N SER A 155 -26.23 -19.48 14.56
CA SER A 155 -27.47 -18.88 15.09
C SER A 155 -28.67 -19.09 14.15
N GLN A 156 -28.47 -19.00 12.84
CA GLN A 156 -29.54 -19.27 11.86
C GLN A 156 -29.95 -20.75 11.82
N GLN A 157 -29.01 -21.68 12.02
CA GLN A 157 -29.31 -23.12 12.06
C GLN A 157 -30.08 -23.55 13.32
N LEU A 158 -29.90 -22.84 14.44
CA LEU A 158 -30.64 -23.08 15.68
C LEU A 158 -32.11 -22.62 15.61
N GLU A 159 -32.43 -21.65 14.76
CA GLU A 159 -33.80 -21.11 14.61
C GLU A 159 -34.67 -21.89 13.63
N THR A 160 -34.08 -22.62 12.68
CA THR A 160 -34.86 -23.44 11.75
C THR A 160 -35.16 -24.81 12.37
N GLU A 161 -36.32 -24.96 13.02
CA GLU A 161 -36.87 -26.30 13.27
C GLU A 161 -37.00 -27.02 11.91
N PRO A 162 -36.52 -28.28 11.79
CA PRO A 162 -36.65 -29.03 10.55
C PRO A 162 -38.14 -29.15 10.20
N GLN A 163 -38.56 -28.48 9.12
CA GLN A 163 -39.91 -28.63 8.60
C GLN A 163 -40.06 -30.04 8.04
N VAL A 164 -40.71 -30.92 8.80
CA VAL A 164 -41.14 -32.22 8.31
C VAL A 164 -42.34 -32.00 7.39
N VAL A 165 -42.07 -31.73 6.11
CA VAL A 165 -43.12 -31.67 5.08
C VAL A 165 -43.50 -33.09 4.71
N GLY A 166 -44.46 -33.67 5.43
CA GLY A 166 -44.99 -34.99 5.13
C GLY A 166 -45.79 -34.99 3.84
N ALA A 167 -45.24 -35.55 2.75
CA ALA A 167 -45.94 -35.77 1.49
C ALA A 167 -46.99 -36.91 1.54
N PHE A 168 -47.32 -37.43 2.72
CA PHE A 168 -48.28 -38.52 2.88
C PHE A 168 -49.50 -38.03 3.70
N GLY A 169 -50.65 -38.00 3.03
CA GLY A 169 -51.87 -37.33 3.48
C GLY A 169 -52.22 -37.55 4.96
N LYS A 170 -52.43 -36.44 5.68
CA LYS A 170 -53.09 -36.27 6.99
C LYS A 170 -53.01 -37.45 7.99
N LYS A 171 -51.89 -38.19 8.05
CA LYS A 171 -51.64 -39.19 9.10
C LYS A 171 -50.63 -38.63 10.09
N LYS A 172 -50.98 -38.69 11.37
CA LYS A 172 -50.03 -38.41 12.46
C LYS A 172 -49.03 -39.57 12.52
N ILE A 173 -47.84 -39.37 11.96
CA ILE A 173 -46.73 -40.33 12.00
C ILE A 173 -45.89 -40.00 13.23
N LYS A 174 -45.60 -40.98 14.08
CA LYS A 174 -44.64 -40.79 15.18
C LYS A 174 -43.23 -41.04 14.66
N PRO A 175 -42.18 -40.37 15.18
CA PRO A 175 -40.81 -40.65 14.76
C PRO A 175 -40.39 -42.12 14.95
N SER A 176 -41.00 -42.82 15.92
CA SER A 176 -40.84 -44.27 16.14
C SER A 176 -41.25 -45.15 14.96
N ASP A 177 -42.09 -44.63 14.07
CA ASP A 177 -42.61 -45.35 12.90
C ASP A 177 -41.64 -45.27 11.71
N ILE A 178 -40.65 -44.36 11.77
CA ILE A 178 -39.65 -44.16 10.73
C ILE A 178 -38.54 -45.19 10.88
N ARG A 179 -38.43 -46.12 9.91
CA ARG A 179 -37.41 -47.18 9.91
C ARG A 179 -36.15 -46.82 9.14
N GLU A 180 -36.27 -46.00 8.10
CA GLU A 180 -35.15 -45.65 7.23
C GLU A 180 -35.18 -44.15 6.93
N ALA A 181 -34.01 -43.54 6.84
CA ALA A 181 -33.84 -42.16 6.44
C ALA A 181 -32.63 -42.04 5.51
N THR A 182 -32.77 -41.26 4.44
CA THR A 182 -31.66 -40.93 3.54
C THR A 182 -31.38 -39.43 3.62
N VAL A 183 -30.13 -39.08 3.87
CA VAL A 183 -29.67 -37.70 4.03
C VAL A 183 -28.88 -37.31 2.80
N VAL A 184 -29.39 -36.31 2.07
CA VAL A 184 -28.74 -35.77 0.89
C VAL A 184 -28.22 -34.37 1.17
N GLY A 185 -27.03 -34.07 0.66
CA GLY A 185 -26.36 -32.80 0.86
C GLY A 185 -25.08 -32.74 0.06
N ASN A 186 -24.47 -31.57 -0.01
CA ASN A 186 -23.09 -31.47 -0.46
C ASN A 186 -22.13 -32.02 0.62
N SER A 187 -20.86 -32.20 0.28
CA SER A 187 -19.88 -32.81 1.19
C SER A 187 -19.77 -32.08 2.53
N VAL A 188 -19.89 -30.75 2.55
CA VAL A 188 -19.85 -29.95 3.79
C VAL A 188 -21.02 -30.31 4.70
N MET A 189 -22.24 -30.37 4.16
CA MET A 189 -23.44 -30.70 4.94
C MET A 189 -23.40 -32.13 5.50
N HIS A 190 -22.83 -33.09 4.76
CA HIS A 190 -22.65 -34.45 5.27
C HIS A 190 -21.68 -34.50 6.46
N HIS A 191 -20.61 -33.70 6.45
CA HIS A 191 -19.67 -33.64 7.57
C HIS A 191 -20.32 -33.01 8.80
N ILE A 192 -21.05 -31.89 8.62
CA ILE A 192 -21.79 -31.24 9.71
C ILE A 192 -22.83 -32.20 10.31
N PHE A 193 -23.62 -32.88 9.47
CA PHE A 193 -24.64 -33.83 9.92
C PHE A 193 -24.05 -34.98 10.76
N LEU A 194 -22.84 -35.43 10.42
CA LEU A 194 -22.14 -36.50 11.12
C LEU A 194 -21.25 -36.00 12.27
N ASN A 195 -21.33 -34.71 12.60
CA ASN A 195 -20.51 -34.06 13.62
C ASN A 195 -18.99 -34.24 13.37
N ILE A 196 -18.59 -34.13 12.09
CA ILE A 196 -17.21 -34.16 11.62
C ILE A 196 -16.81 -32.75 11.22
N ASP A 197 -15.61 -32.32 11.63
CA ASP A 197 -15.05 -31.02 11.29
C ASP A 197 -14.89 -30.85 9.76
N PRO A 198 -15.61 -29.90 9.12
CA PRO A 198 -15.53 -29.67 7.68
C PRO A 198 -14.35 -28.77 7.26
N THR A 199 -13.51 -28.29 8.19
CA THR A 199 -12.44 -27.30 7.93
C THR A 199 -11.55 -27.66 6.74
N TYR A 200 -11.14 -28.93 6.61
CA TYR A 200 -10.25 -29.41 5.53
C TYR A 200 -10.91 -29.48 4.14
N ILE A 201 -12.23 -29.31 4.05
CA ILE A 201 -12.94 -29.23 2.77
C ILE A 201 -12.79 -27.83 2.15
N GLY A 202 -12.64 -26.78 2.97
CA GLY A 202 -12.48 -25.39 2.51
C GLY A 202 -11.04 -24.95 2.28
N LEU A 203 -10.05 -25.72 2.74
CA LEU A 203 -8.63 -25.41 2.62
C LEU A 203 -7.97 -26.34 1.60
N SER A 204 -7.15 -25.80 0.71
CA SER A 204 -6.32 -26.60 -0.21
C SER A 204 -5.53 -27.64 0.59
N PRO A 205 -5.58 -28.94 0.25
CA PRO A 205 -6.00 -29.54 -1.03
C PRO A 205 -7.47 -30.02 -1.12
N TYR A 206 -8.38 -29.45 -0.32
CA TYR A 206 -9.84 -29.67 -0.35
C TYR A 206 -10.25 -31.12 -0.10
N VAL A 207 -9.66 -31.78 0.89
CA VAL A 207 -9.82 -33.22 1.11
C VAL A 207 -10.92 -33.50 2.13
N PRO A 208 -12.04 -34.15 1.74
CA PRO A 208 -13.06 -34.57 2.68
C PRO A 208 -12.64 -35.84 3.44
N VAL A 209 -13.12 -35.95 4.68
CA VAL A 209 -12.95 -37.13 5.55
C VAL A 209 -13.78 -38.30 5.01
N ILE A 210 -15.00 -38.03 4.57
CA ILE A 210 -15.91 -39.02 3.99
C ILE A 210 -15.95 -38.86 2.48
N LYS A 211 -15.67 -39.96 1.77
CA LYS A 211 -15.65 -40.03 0.30
C LYS A 211 -16.68 -40.98 -0.30
N ARG A 212 -17.41 -41.71 0.54
CA ARG A 212 -18.38 -42.75 0.16
C ARG A 212 -19.58 -42.69 1.07
N GLY A 213 -20.71 -43.19 0.59
CA GLY A 213 -21.93 -43.25 1.40
C GLY A 213 -21.77 -44.13 2.63
N LEU A 214 -22.47 -43.79 3.70
CA LEU A 214 -22.43 -44.47 4.99
C LEU A 214 -23.80 -45.03 5.37
N ASN A 215 -23.80 -46.22 5.97
CA ASN A 215 -25.00 -46.87 6.52
C ASN A 215 -24.88 -46.92 8.03
N LEU A 216 -25.58 -46.02 8.71
CA LEU A 216 -25.48 -45.80 10.15
C LEU A 216 -26.75 -46.26 10.87
N ASN A 217 -26.65 -46.55 12.17
CA ASN A 217 -27.85 -46.71 12.99
C ASN A 217 -28.30 -45.34 13.52
N SER A 218 -29.60 -45.14 13.63
CA SER A 218 -30.19 -43.90 14.16
C SER A 218 -29.63 -43.48 15.52
N LYS A 219 -29.38 -44.45 16.40
CA LYS A 219 -28.81 -44.26 17.73
C LYS A 219 -27.36 -43.73 17.72
N ASP A 220 -26.58 -44.03 16.68
CA ASP A 220 -25.15 -43.69 16.64
C ASP A 220 -24.95 -42.21 16.30
N ILE A 221 -25.95 -41.58 15.67
CA ILE A 221 -25.95 -40.17 15.26
C ILE A 221 -27.03 -39.34 15.98
N ASN A 222 -27.64 -39.90 17.04
CA ASN A 222 -28.72 -39.26 17.81
C ASN A 222 -29.93 -38.80 16.99
N LEU A 223 -30.21 -39.46 15.86
CA LEU A 223 -31.38 -39.15 15.05
C LEU A 223 -32.63 -39.77 15.68
N LYS A 224 -33.62 -38.93 16.00
CA LYS A 224 -34.88 -39.33 16.66
C LYS A 224 -35.81 -40.05 15.68
N ILE A 225 -35.47 -41.28 15.28
CA ILE A 225 -36.35 -42.20 14.54
C ILE A 225 -36.51 -43.52 15.32
N SER A 226 -37.03 -44.58 14.69
CA SER A 226 -37.11 -45.90 15.33
C SER A 226 -35.75 -46.36 15.88
N ARG A 227 -35.75 -47.06 17.01
CA ARG A 227 -34.52 -47.51 17.73
C ARG A 227 -33.65 -48.45 16.88
N GLY A 228 -34.24 -49.17 15.92
CA GLY A 228 -33.54 -49.99 14.93
C GLY A 228 -33.39 -49.33 13.57
N GLY A 229 -33.64 -48.03 13.48
CA GLY A 229 -33.69 -47.31 12.21
C GLY A 229 -32.31 -47.19 11.56
N LYS A 230 -32.29 -47.23 10.22
CA LYS A 230 -31.09 -47.07 9.40
C LYS A 230 -31.05 -45.69 8.77
N VAL A 231 -29.85 -45.11 8.75
CA VAL A 231 -29.61 -43.79 8.16
C VAL A 231 -28.55 -43.94 7.08
N TYR A 232 -28.90 -43.54 5.87
CA TYR A 232 -28.06 -43.57 4.69
C TYR A 232 -27.60 -42.14 4.41
N VAL A 233 -26.29 -41.90 4.37
CA VAL A 233 -25.67 -40.59 4.12
C VAL A 233 -24.84 -40.66 2.86
#